data_AF-A0A183CC56-F1
#
_entry.id   AF-A0A183CC56-F1
#
_cell.length_a   1.000
_cell.length_b   1.000
_cell.length_c   1.000
_cell.angle_alpha   90.00
_cell.angle_beta   90.00
_cell.angle_gamma   90.00
#
_symmetry.space_group_name_H-M   'P 1'
#
loop_
_entity.id
_entity.type
_entity.pdbx_description
1 polymer ?
#
loop_
_entity_poly.entity_id
_entity_poly.type
_entity_poly.pdbx_seq_one_letter_code
_entity_poly.pdbx_strand_id
1 'polypeptide(L)'
;MKKNEYFLGCLDFDHLFTKFSFICDDVLFEVFKFCAPILLGLNIALISVRFDALVATYFKSKQWSLGSLAIRRAAEGKSAEVINLCAEVMQRLPIPQESFPDNVIGFKSIQLRQVN
;
A
#
# COMPACT_ATOMS: atom_id res chain seq x y z
N MET A 1 18.63 -4.57 -27.02
CA MET A 1 17.71 -5.02 -25.96
C MET A 1 17.27 -3.80 -25.17
N LYS A 2 15.98 -3.45 -25.25
CA LYS A 2 15.44 -2.23 -24.65
C LYS A 2 15.28 -2.40 -23.14
N LYS A 3 15.56 -1.31 -22.42
CA LYS A 3 15.47 -1.18 -20.96
C LYS A 3 14.02 -1.40 -20.51
N ASN A 4 13.83 -2.27 -19.52
CA ASN A 4 12.57 -2.37 -18.77
C ASN A 4 12.57 -1.23 -17.74
N GLU A 5 12.03 -0.08 -18.14
CA GLU A 5 11.79 1.03 -17.22
C GLU A 5 10.53 0.71 -16.40
N TYR A 6 10.73 0.52 -15.09
CA TYR A 6 9.68 0.43 -14.10
C TYR A 6 9.01 1.80 -13.95
N PHE A 7 7.99 2.06 -14.78
CA PHE A 7 7.10 3.20 -14.66
C PHE A 7 6.06 2.95 -13.55
N LEU A 8 6.48 3.06 -12.29
CA LEU A 8 5.56 3.17 -11.15
C LEU A 8 5.67 4.53 -10.45
N GLY A 9 6.58 5.41 -10.88
CA GLY A 9 6.83 6.72 -10.27
C GLY A 9 5.99 7.90 -10.78
N CYS A 10 5.29 7.76 -11.91
CA CYS A 10 4.49 8.83 -12.55
C CYS A 10 3.17 8.29 -13.09
N LEU A 11 2.46 7.48 -12.31
CA LEU A 11 1.13 7.04 -12.69
C LEU A 11 0.14 8.16 -12.31
N ASP A 12 -0.33 8.87 -13.32
CA ASP A 12 -1.45 9.82 -13.22
C ASP A 12 -2.70 9.03 -12.83
N PHE A 13 -3.00 9.01 -11.52
CA PHE A 13 -3.99 8.11 -10.92
C PHE A 13 -5.39 8.31 -11.51
N ASP A 14 -5.73 9.53 -11.93
CA ASP A 14 -7.02 9.84 -12.55
C ASP A 14 -7.19 9.16 -13.91
N HIS A 15 -6.13 9.01 -14.70
CA HIS A 15 -6.19 8.37 -16.02
C HIS A 15 -6.20 6.84 -15.93
N LEU A 16 -5.57 6.26 -14.90
CA LEU A 16 -5.60 4.82 -14.64
C LEU A 16 -6.95 4.37 -14.06
N PHE A 17 -7.56 5.20 -13.22
CA PHE A 17 -8.84 4.92 -12.58
C PHE A 17 -9.92 4.47 -13.57
N THR A 18 -10.07 5.19 -14.69
CA THR A 18 -11.07 4.90 -15.72
C THR A 18 -10.82 3.55 -16.42
N LYS A 19 -9.56 3.13 -16.55
CA LYS A 19 -9.17 1.89 -17.21
C LYS A 19 -9.28 0.67 -16.28
N PHE A 20 -9.01 0.87 -14.98
CA PHE A 20 -9.14 -0.18 -13.96
C PHE A 20 -10.59 -0.56 -13.66
N SER A 21 -11.54 0.34 -13.90
CA SER A 21 -12.99 0.07 -13.79
C SER A 21 -13.44 -1.16 -14.61
N PHE A 22 -12.78 -1.47 -15.73
CA PHE A 22 -13.15 -2.56 -16.62
C PHE A 22 -12.35 -3.86 -16.43
N ILE A 23 -11.42 -3.91 -15.49
CA ILE A 23 -10.62 -5.11 -15.21
C ILE A 23 -11.44 -6.05 -14.31
N CYS A 24 -11.43 -7.35 -14.59
CA CYS A 24 -12.10 -8.35 -13.75
C CYS A 24 -11.46 -8.44 -12.35
N ASP A 25 -12.27 -8.67 -11.33
CA ASP A 25 -11.82 -8.80 -9.94
C ASP A 25 -10.77 -9.92 -9.77
N ASP A 26 -10.92 -11.05 -10.47
CA ASP A 26 -9.94 -12.14 -10.44
C ASP A 26 -8.56 -11.68 -10.91
N VAL A 27 -8.51 -10.87 -11.97
CA VAL A 27 -7.26 -10.31 -12.50
C VAL A 27 -6.65 -9.32 -11.49
N LEU A 28 -7.48 -8.52 -10.82
CA LEU A 28 -7.02 -7.61 -9.76
C LEU A 28 -6.44 -8.37 -8.57
N PHE A 29 -7.06 -9.48 -8.15
CA PHE A 29 -6.52 -10.33 -7.09
C PHE A 29 -5.17 -10.94 -7.46
N GLU A 30 -4.95 -11.31 -8.72
CA GLU A 30 -3.63 -11.74 -9.20
C GLU A 30 -2.60 -10.60 -9.13
N VAL A 31 -2.97 -9.38 -9.52
CA VAL A 31 -2.09 -8.20 -9.41
C VAL A 31 -1.74 -7.92 -7.94
N PHE A 32 -2.71 -8.05 -7.03
CA PHE A 32 -2.50 -7.82 -5.59
C PHE A 32 -1.45 -8.74 -4.96
N LYS A 33 -1.18 -9.92 -5.53
CA LYS A 33 -0.11 -10.81 -5.06
C LYS A 33 1.27 -10.19 -5.17
N PHE A 34 1.46 -9.25 -6.09
CA PHE A 34 2.73 -8.55 -6.31
C PHE A 34 2.84 -7.24 -5.51
N CYS A 35 1.75 -6.79 -4.89
CA CYS A 35 1.74 -5.56 -4.10
C CYS A 35 2.05 -5.87 -2.64
N ALA A 36 2.84 -5.00 -2.00
CA ALA A 36 3.03 -5.06 -0.56
C ALA A 36 1.66 -4.87 0.16
N PRO A 37 1.38 -5.60 1.25
CA PRO A 37 0.11 -5.45 1.98
C PRO A 37 -0.19 -4.00 2.36
N ILE A 38 0.81 -3.27 2.84
CA ILE A 38 0.62 -1.86 3.23
C ILE A 38 0.27 -0.93 2.05
N LEU A 39 0.75 -1.25 0.84
CA LEU A 39 0.41 -0.50 -0.38
C LEU A 39 -1.07 -0.70 -0.74
N LEU A 40 -1.55 -1.95 -0.66
CA LEU A 40 -2.94 -2.30 -0.94
C LEU A 40 -3.90 -1.61 0.03
N GLY A 41 -3.64 -1.73 1.34
CA GLY A 41 -4.54 -1.23 2.37
C GLY A 41 -4.63 0.30 2.48
N LEU A 42 -3.60 1.02 2.03
CA LEU A 42 -3.51 2.45 2.30
C LEU A 42 -3.49 3.34 1.05
N ASN A 43 -3.04 2.85 -0.10
CA ASN A 43 -3.25 3.58 -1.35
C ASN A 43 -4.41 2.98 -2.12
N ILE A 44 -4.36 1.68 -2.41
CA ILE A 44 -5.33 1.09 -3.35
C ILE A 44 -6.74 1.10 -2.80
N ALA A 45 -6.94 0.72 -1.53
CA ALA A 45 -8.25 0.76 -0.89
C ALA A 45 -8.87 2.17 -0.89
N LEU A 46 -8.06 3.20 -0.63
CA LEU A 46 -8.53 4.59 -0.54
C LEU A 46 -8.89 5.22 -1.89
N ILE A 47 -8.51 4.60 -3.02
CA ILE A 47 -8.79 5.15 -4.36
C ILE A 47 -10.28 5.03 -4.70
N SER A 48 -10.97 3.97 -4.28
CA SER A 48 -12.39 3.78 -4.63
C SER A 48 -13.11 2.81 -3.70
N VAL A 49 -14.43 2.98 -3.58
CA VAL A 49 -15.30 2.06 -2.83
C VAL A 49 -15.19 0.62 -3.36
N ARG A 50 -14.95 0.43 -4.66
CA ARG A 50 -14.74 -0.91 -5.23
C ARG A 50 -13.41 -1.50 -4.77
N PHE A 51 -12.34 -0.72 -4.82
CA PHE A 51 -11.03 -1.19 -4.39
C PHE A 51 -11.00 -1.45 -2.89
N ASP A 52 -11.66 -0.62 -2.09
CA ASP A 52 -11.84 -0.86 -0.66
C ASP A 52 -12.48 -2.24 -0.40
N ALA A 53 -13.59 -2.54 -1.07
CA ALA A 53 -14.26 -3.84 -0.96
C ALA A 53 -13.38 -5.01 -1.42
N LEU A 54 -12.62 -4.84 -2.51
CA LEU A 54 -11.71 -5.87 -3.03
C LEU A 54 -10.52 -6.09 -2.10
N VAL A 55 -9.87 -5.03 -1.64
CA VAL A 55 -8.74 -5.11 -0.71
C VAL A 55 -9.19 -5.72 0.62
N ALA A 56 -10.38 -5.36 1.12
CA ALA A 56 -10.96 -5.96 2.31
C ALA A 56 -11.21 -7.47 2.12
N THR A 57 -11.76 -7.87 0.97
CA THR A 57 -11.98 -9.28 0.61
C THR A 57 -10.67 -10.05 0.50
N TYR A 58 -9.69 -9.46 -0.18
CA TYR A 58 -8.35 -10.02 -0.34
C TYR A 58 -7.69 -10.23 1.02
N PHE A 59 -7.76 -9.22 1.89
CA PHE A 59 -7.21 -9.34 3.22
C PHE A 59 -7.90 -10.41 4.04
N LYS A 60 -9.25 -10.48 4.04
CA LYS A 60 -10.01 -11.51 4.78
C LYS A 60 -9.68 -12.93 4.35
N SER A 61 -9.26 -13.13 3.10
CA SER A 61 -8.95 -14.46 2.57
C SER A 61 -7.68 -15.10 3.13
N LYS A 62 -6.76 -14.32 3.75
CA LYS A 62 -5.43 -14.80 4.17
C LYS A 62 -4.95 -14.09 5.43
N GLN A 63 -3.93 -14.63 6.08
CA GLN A 63 -3.21 -13.93 7.13
C GLN A 63 -2.06 -13.11 6.54
N TRP A 64 -1.83 -11.90 7.07
CA TRP A 64 -0.85 -10.96 6.53
C TRP A 64 0.15 -10.51 7.58
N SER A 65 1.41 -10.40 7.17
CA SER A 65 2.41 -9.63 7.91
C SER A 65 2.74 -8.35 7.14
N LEU A 66 2.78 -7.21 7.83
CA LEU A 66 3.08 -5.92 7.21
C LEU A 66 4.59 -5.69 6.94
N GLY A 67 5.43 -6.71 7.15
CA GLY A 67 6.87 -6.61 6.93
C GLY A 67 7.56 -5.66 7.91
N SER A 68 8.63 -4.99 7.48
CA SER A 68 9.35 -4.00 8.28
C SER A 68 8.86 -2.60 7.98
N LEU A 69 8.38 -1.90 9.01
CA LEU A 69 7.85 -0.54 8.91
C LEU A 69 8.72 0.43 9.71
N ALA A 70 8.85 1.66 9.22
CA ALA A 70 9.36 2.78 10.01
C ALA A 70 8.29 3.86 10.12
N ILE A 71 7.97 4.28 11.34
CA ILE A 71 7.12 5.43 11.59
C ILE A 71 8.03 6.59 11.98
N ARG A 72 7.97 7.68 11.23
CA ARG A 72 8.78 8.88 11.48
C ARG A 72 7.95 10.14 11.37
N ARG A 73 8.43 11.21 11.99
CA ARG A 73 7.89 12.55 11.78
C ARG A 73 8.13 12.99 10.32
N ALA A 74 7.12 13.57 9.67
CA ALA A 74 7.27 14.18 8.35
C ALA A 74 8.25 15.37 8.43
N ALA A 75 9.04 15.59 7.38
CA ALA A 75 10.06 16.65 7.35
C ALA A 75 9.48 18.06 7.54
N GLU A 76 8.22 18.28 7.17
CA GLU A 76 7.54 19.59 7.25
C GLU A 76 6.65 19.78 8.50
N GLY A 77 6.62 18.80 9.41
CA GLY A 77 6.03 18.96 10.75
C GLY A 77 4.50 18.77 10.87
N LYS A 78 4.10 18.35 12.09
CA LYS A 78 2.80 17.93 12.64
C LYS A 78 2.29 16.52 12.30
N SER A 79 2.54 15.96 11.12
CA SER A 79 2.13 14.58 10.81
C SER A 79 3.29 13.58 10.91
N ALA A 80 2.95 12.32 11.16
CA ALA A 80 3.88 11.20 11.04
C ALA A 80 3.55 10.39 9.79
N GLU A 81 4.60 9.83 9.20
CA GLU A 81 4.55 9.02 7.98
C GLU A 81 4.95 7.59 8.35
N VAL A 82 4.32 6.62 7.67
CA VAL A 82 4.77 5.24 7.64
C VAL A 82 5.66 5.04 6.42
N ILE A 83 6.75 4.31 6.58
CA ILE A 83 7.64 3.91 5.51
C ILE A 83 7.70 2.40 5.50
N ASN A 84 7.50 1.81 4.33
CA ASN A 84 7.82 0.41 4.13
C ASN A 84 9.32 0.24 3.86
N LEU A 85 10.04 -0.39 4.79
CA LEU A 85 11.49 -0.63 4.68
C LEU A 85 11.82 -1.84 3.79
N CYS A 86 10.83 -2.67 3.46
CA CYS A 86 11.00 -3.86 2.63
C CYS A 86 10.67 -3.62 1.16
N ALA A 87 10.12 -2.46 0.80
CA ALA A 87 9.85 -2.13 -0.59
C ALA A 87 11.15 -1.70 -1.30
N GLU A 88 11.35 -2.17 -2.54
CA GLU A 88 12.48 -1.73 -3.39
C GLU A 88 12.50 -0.20 -3.59
N VAL A 89 11.31 0.42 -3.54
CA VAL A 89 11.12 1.86 -3.49
C VAL A 89 10.62 2.24 -2.11
N MET A 90 11.37 3.09 -1.39
CA MET A 90 10.92 3.65 -0.11
C MET A 90 9.64 4.46 -0.32
N GLN A 91 8.50 3.83 -0.07
CA GLN A 91 7.20 4.46 -0.20
C GLN A 91 6.80 5.11 1.12
N ARG A 92 6.56 6.42 1.09
CA ARG A 92 5.99 7.19 2.20
C ARG A 92 4.48 7.06 2.14
N LEU A 93 3.90 6.80 3.29
CA LEU A 93 2.51 6.43 3.44
C LEU A 93 1.91 7.24 4.59
N PRO A 94 0.69 7.80 4.44
CA PRO A 94 0.02 8.46 5.56
C PRO A 94 -0.25 7.48 6.70
N ILE A 95 -0.43 7.97 7.93
CA ILE A 95 -0.88 7.10 9.02
C ILE A 95 -2.36 6.74 8.78
N PRO A 96 -2.70 5.44 8.75
CA PRO A 96 -4.09 5.01 8.67
C PRO A 96 -4.90 5.62 9.82
N GLN A 97 -6.06 6.21 9.52
CA GLN A 97 -6.99 6.71 10.53
C GLN A 97 -7.92 5.61 11.06
N GLU A 98 -8.04 4.52 10.31
CA GLU A 98 -8.84 3.35 10.65
C GLU A 98 -7.95 2.21 11.14
N SER A 99 -8.52 1.33 11.94
CA SER A 99 -7.84 0.12 12.41
C SER A 99 -7.50 -0.79 11.23
N PHE A 100 -6.34 -1.44 11.30
CA PHE A 100 -6.01 -2.51 10.36
C PHE A 100 -7.04 -3.64 10.44
N PRO A 101 -7.27 -4.36 9.33
CA PRO A 101 -8.16 -5.51 9.35
C PRO A 101 -7.64 -6.63 10.27
N ASP A 102 -8.56 -7.36 10.90
CA ASP A 102 -8.31 -8.40 11.94
C ASP A 102 -7.35 -9.53 11.50
N ASN A 103 -7.17 -9.68 10.20
CA ASN A 103 -6.33 -10.69 9.55
C ASN A 103 -4.84 -10.28 9.45
N VAL A 104 -4.48 -9.07 9.91
CA VAL A 104 -3.09 -8.67 10.10
C VAL A 104 -2.55 -9.34 11.37
N ILE A 105 -1.75 -10.39 11.17
CA ILE A 105 -1.21 -11.22 12.27
C ILE A 105 0.10 -10.69 12.85
N GLY A 106 0.68 -9.64 12.26
CA GLY A 106 1.84 -8.96 12.84
C GLY A 106 2.70 -8.19 11.84
N PHE A 107 3.91 -7.87 12.29
CA PHE A 107 4.95 -7.17 11.55
C PHE A 107 6.31 -7.80 11.85
N LYS A 108 7.24 -7.71 10.90
CA LYS A 108 8.63 -8.19 11.07
C LYS A 108 9.44 -7.25 11.96
N SER A 109 9.23 -5.94 11.83
CA SER A 109 9.88 -4.92 12.66
C SER A 109 9.11 -3.60 12.56
N ILE A 110 9.00 -2.86 13.66
CA ILE A 110 8.57 -1.46 13.65
C ILE A 110 9.71 -0.61 14.21
N GLN A 111 10.17 0.36 13.43
CA GLN A 111 11.14 1.35 13.85
C GLN A 111 10.45 2.68 14.09
N LEU A 112 10.65 3.25 15.28
CA LEU A 112 10.21 4.61 15.58
C LEU A 112 11.41 5.53 15.47
N ARG A 113 11.38 6.50 14.55
CA ARG A 113 12.47 7.46 14.37
C ARG A 113 11.97 8.87 14.63
N GLN A 114 12.52 9.52 15.65
CA GLN A 114 12.45 10.97 15.77
C GLN A 114 13.49 11.59 14.83
N VAL A 115 13.04 12.50 13.97
CA VAL A 115 13.92 13.31 13.13
C VAL A 115 14.15 14.60 13.91
N ASN A 116 15.41 14.86 14.29
CA ASN A 116 15.86 16.10 14.94
C ASN A 116 16.00 17.22 13.93
#